data_AF-A0A1F4NA92-F1
#
_entry.id   AF-A0A1F4NA92-F1
#
_cell.length_a   1.000
_cell.length_b   1.000
_cell.length_c   1.000
_cell.angle_alpha   90.00
_cell.angle_beta   90.00
_cell.angle_gamma   90.00
#
_symmetry.space_group_name_H-M   'P 1'
#
loop_
_entity.id
_entity.type
_entity.pdbx_description
1 polymer ?
#
loop_
_entity_poly.entity_id
_entity_poly.type
_entity_poly.pdbx_seq_one_letter_code
_entity_poly.pdbx_strand_id
1 'polypeptide(L)'
;MEKYYLWFRKYWLYFLLLSYILFILYSTVLPFNFVLDWKIFSYRFSRIDWIPFWGRHREVARADVVANVIFFIPLGILLGLQKILSNYRNYTAREWFFISGAGFSISSTVEFLQLFTMDRHTSFTDILTNSLGTLLGSGMILVIYLKFHQQIKAILITLFYEKPEMSISAVLLIFIGLSYSVPFTYQLNIASILDNIRQFGSLRFNATLFFLSFLSSVLMYGTMVYFLLNGMYRYFQQDLSRIQKLLILLFCFFVPVLLELYQLLIPVRHHSLSDILAAGGGLLAGIAFFFLQKVWLAGSIPPAAEEKNYFRHYLHYFEALLVVYLAYCLLYFNSQLSTAYTISSQNVLSTPKPISDLQSVRLWRLQLLMHFNKEVFTFLPAGFILSFVRSEWKNKGWRISVILIFLALITYFIYQRFLADSYFALSLFALSIGLWSGQAFWKIFKFMLSKKSEENEN
;
A
#
# COMPACT_ATOMS: atom_id res chain seq x y z
N MET A 1 17.70 22.30 6.28
CA MET A 1 16.90 21.23 6.93
C MET A 1 15.41 21.54 7.02
N GLU A 2 15.00 22.78 7.30
CA GLU A 2 13.59 23.17 7.46
C GLU A 2 12.69 22.86 6.25
N LYS A 3 13.20 23.02 5.02
CA LYS A 3 12.51 22.67 3.76
C LYS A 3 12.02 21.20 3.69
N TYR A 4 12.77 20.25 4.26
CA TYR A 4 12.45 18.80 4.22
C TYR A 4 11.36 18.44 5.21
N TYR A 5 11.51 18.97 6.42
CA TYR A 5 10.49 18.89 7.43
C TYR A 5 9.17 19.52 6.96
N LEU A 6 9.24 20.69 6.30
CA LEU A 6 8.07 21.35 5.69
C LEU A 6 7.47 20.53 4.54
N TRP A 7 8.29 19.91 3.70
CA TRP A 7 7.82 19.06 2.61
C TRP A 7 7.16 17.78 3.13
N PHE A 8 7.78 17.08 4.09
CA PHE A 8 7.19 15.91 4.76
C PHE A 8 5.85 16.28 5.40
N ARG A 9 5.82 17.39 6.15
CA ARG A 9 4.59 17.93 6.74
C ARG A 9 3.53 18.23 5.69
N LYS A 10 3.88 18.81 4.54
CA LYS A 10 2.93 19.27 3.52
C LYS A 10 2.38 18.14 2.65
N TYR A 11 3.16 17.11 2.35
CA TYR A 11 2.74 16.09 1.38
C TYR A 11 2.50 14.74 2.03
N TRP A 12 3.45 14.24 2.83
CA TRP A 12 3.34 12.91 3.43
C TRP A 12 2.25 12.82 4.49
N LEU A 13 2.17 13.82 5.36
CA LEU A 13 1.17 13.78 6.43
C LEU A 13 -0.25 13.86 5.89
N TYR A 14 -0.48 14.69 4.87
CA TYR A 14 -1.78 14.77 4.20
C TYR A 14 -2.11 13.46 3.47
N PHE A 15 -1.11 12.85 2.81
CA PHE A 15 -1.29 11.55 2.18
C PHE A 15 -1.67 10.48 3.22
N LEU A 16 -0.92 10.35 4.31
CA LEU A 16 -1.21 9.40 5.39
C LEU A 16 -2.59 9.65 6.02
N LEU A 17 -2.93 10.90 6.29
CA LEU A 17 -4.24 11.28 6.83
C LEU A 17 -5.36 10.87 5.87
N LEU A 18 -5.26 11.22 4.60
CA LEU A 18 -6.26 10.88 3.60
C LEU A 18 -6.37 9.36 3.42
N SER A 19 -5.23 8.66 3.30
CA SER A 19 -5.20 7.20 3.22
C SER A 19 -5.85 6.54 4.42
N TYR A 20 -5.63 7.07 5.63
CA TYR A 20 -6.23 6.53 6.83
C TYR A 20 -7.74 6.81 6.94
N ILE A 21 -8.19 8.00 6.54
CA ILE A 21 -9.62 8.31 6.44
C ILE A 21 -10.30 7.36 5.44
N LEU A 22 -9.70 7.15 4.28
CA LEU A 22 -10.20 6.21 3.29
C LEU A 22 -10.20 4.78 3.85
N PHE A 23 -9.18 4.39 4.60
CA PHE A 23 -9.12 3.09 5.28
C PHE A 23 -10.23 2.91 6.34
N ILE A 24 -10.54 3.95 7.12
CA ILE A 24 -11.66 3.93 8.07
C ILE A 24 -12.96 3.71 7.30
N LEU A 25 -13.27 4.58 6.33
CA LEU A 25 -14.49 4.50 5.53
C LEU A 25 -14.62 3.15 4.85
N TYR A 26 -13.52 2.64 4.30
CA TYR A 26 -13.46 1.33 3.69
C TYR A 26 -13.80 0.21 4.69
N SER A 27 -13.11 0.20 5.84
CA SER A 27 -13.21 -0.88 6.81
C SER A 27 -14.56 -0.92 7.52
N THR A 28 -15.18 0.24 7.77
CA THR A 28 -16.44 0.35 8.51
C THR A 28 -17.66 0.07 7.63
N VAL A 29 -17.55 0.33 6.33
CA VAL A 29 -18.62 0.09 5.36
C VAL A 29 -18.59 -1.34 4.85
N LEU A 30 -17.48 -2.07 5.01
CA LEU A 30 -17.42 -3.51 4.70
C LEU A 30 -18.59 -4.27 5.36
N PRO A 31 -19.32 -5.10 4.59
CA PRO A 31 -18.95 -5.59 3.26
C PRO A 31 -19.45 -4.75 2.07
N PHE A 32 -19.91 -3.50 2.19
CA PHE A 32 -20.53 -2.67 1.13
C PHE A 32 -21.92 -3.17 0.66
N ASN A 33 -22.73 -3.69 1.59
CA ASN A 33 -24.11 -4.16 1.34
C ASN A 33 -25.10 -2.99 1.25
N PHE A 34 -24.89 -2.07 0.32
CA PHE A 34 -25.73 -0.88 0.18
C PHE A 34 -27.11 -1.19 -0.40
N VAL A 35 -28.15 -0.72 0.28
CA VAL A 35 -29.54 -0.84 -0.12
C VAL A 35 -30.16 0.55 -0.17
N LEU A 36 -30.41 1.01 -1.39
CA LEU A 36 -31.04 2.29 -1.70
C LEU A 36 -32.56 2.12 -1.75
N ASP A 37 -33.15 1.69 -0.63
CA ASP A 37 -34.60 1.66 -0.43
C ASP A 37 -34.99 2.64 0.67
N TRP A 38 -35.79 3.65 0.30
CA TRP A 38 -36.24 4.69 1.22
C TRP A 38 -37.05 4.15 2.42
N LYS A 39 -37.79 3.04 2.23
CA LYS A 39 -38.55 2.41 3.31
C LYS A 39 -37.62 1.73 4.33
N ILE A 40 -36.57 1.09 3.84
CA ILE A 40 -35.55 0.46 4.70
C ILE A 40 -34.76 1.55 5.42
N PHE A 41 -34.44 2.65 4.73
CA PHE A 41 -33.78 3.81 5.33
C PHE A 41 -34.61 4.41 6.46
N SER A 42 -35.89 4.73 6.24
CA SER A 42 -36.75 5.33 7.27
C SER A 42 -36.93 4.42 8.48
N TYR A 43 -37.08 3.11 8.25
CA TYR A 43 -37.11 2.11 9.30
C TYR A 43 -35.81 2.08 10.11
N ARG A 44 -34.64 2.05 9.45
CA ARG A 44 -33.33 2.05 10.13
C ARG A 44 -33.06 3.34 10.87
N PHE A 45 -33.43 4.48 10.29
CA PHE A 45 -33.31 5.78 10.92
C PHE A 45 -34.11 5.85 12.22
N SER A 46 -35.31 5.27 12.26
CA SER A 46 -36.11 5.19 13.49
C SER A 46 -35.51 4.28 14.57
N ARG A 47 -34.59 3.39 14.19
CA ARG A 47 -33.89 2.43 15.05
C ARG A 47 -32.48 2.86 15.44
N ILE A 48 -32.07 4.08 15.11
CA ILE A 48 -30.80 4.63 15.58
C ILE A 48 -30.85 4.66 17.12
N ASP A 49 -29.83 4.09 17.76
CA ASP A 49 -29.66 4.21 19.21
C ASP A 49 -29.15 5.63 19.52
N TRP A 50 -30.08 6.56 19.72
CA TRP A 50 -29.80 7.97 20.01
C TRP A 50 -29.28 8.21 21.44
N ILE A 51 -29.61 7.31 22.37
CA ILE A 51 -29.16 7.41 23.77
C ILE A 51 -27.81 6.70 23.88
N PRO A 52 -26.71 7.41 24.14
CA PRO A 52 -25.40 6.79 24.20
C PRO A 52 -25.30 5.84 25.39
N PHE A 53 -24.58 4.72 25.20
CA PHE A 53 -24.32 3.70 26.22
C PHE A 53 -25.56 2.98 26.78
N TRP A 54 -26.75 3.28 26.26
CA TRP A 54 -28.00 2.63 26.62
C TRP A 54 -28.61 1.99 25.37
N GLY A 55 -28.13 0.80 25.05
CA GLY A 55 -28.59 0.08 23.88
C GLY A 55 -30.04 -0.34 24.04
N ARG A 56 -30.96 0.30 23.31
CA ARG A 56 -32.37 -0.16 23.27
C ARG A 56 -32.49 -1.43 22.45
N HIS A 57 -31.62 -1.61 21.46
CA HIS A 57 -31.76 -2.66 20.45
C HIS A 57 -30.55 -3.59 20.34
N ARG A 58 -29.44 -3.27 21.01
CA ARG A 58 -28.21 -4.09 21.08
C ARG A 58 -27.51 -3.87 22.41
N GLU A 59 -27.08 -4.93 23.08
CA GLU A 59 -26.19 -4.76 24.24
C GLU A 59 -24.86 -4.14 23.79
N VAL A 60 -24.49 -3.01 24.42
CA VAL A 60 -23.21 -2.35 24.15
C VAL A 60 -22.10 -3.21 24.73
N ALA A 61 -21.50 -4.06 23.90
CA ALA A 61 -20.36 -4.85 24.32
C ALA A 61 -19.17 -3.91 24.59
N ARG A 62 -18.58 -4.01 25.78
CA ARG A 62 -17.41 -3.20 26.16
C ARG A 62 -16.25 -3.36 25.16
N ALA A 63 -16.12 -4.54 24.57
CA ALA A 63 -15.13 -4.83 23.54
C ALA A 63 -15.33 -3.96 22.28
N ASP A 64 -16.57 -3.71 21.87
CA ASP A 64 -16.88 -2.88 20.70
C ASP A 64 -16.50 -1.42 20.94
N VAL A 65 -16.82 -0.90 22.14
CA VAL A 65 -16.43 0.45 22.58
C VAL A 65 -14.91 0.62 22.54
N VAL A 66 -14.17 -0.33 23.12
CA VAL A 66 -12.70 -0.30 23.14
C VAL A 66 -12.13 -0.41 21.72
N ALA A 67 -12.69 -1.27 20.88
CA ALA A 67 -12.27 -1.43 19.50
C ALA A 67 -12.44 -0.12 18.70
N ASN A 68 -13.58 0.55 18.83
CA ASN A 68 -13.86 1.83 18.18
C ASN A 68 -12.89 2.93 18.61
N VAL A 69 -12.62 3.04 19.91
CA VAL A 69 -11.61 3.98 20.44
C VAL A 69 -10.24 3.68 19.85
N ILE A 70 -9.77 2.43 19.92
CA ILE A 70 -8.46 2.04 19.40
C ILE A 70 -8.36 2.28 17.89
N PHE A 71 -9.44 2.01 17.16
CA PHE A 71 -9.50 2.18 15.71
C PHE A 71 -9.41 3.64 15.28
N PHE A 72 -9.84 4.60 16.10
CA PHE A 72 -9.73 6.03 15.77
C PHE A 72 -8.49 6.73 16.36
N ILE A 73 -7.71 6.07 17.24
CA ILE A 73 -6.45 6.62 17.77
C ILE A 73 -5.49 7.07 16.66
N PRO A 74 -5.22 6.28 15.60
CA PRO A 74 -4.26 6.70 14.58
C PRO A 74 -4.73 7.93 13.78
N LEU A 75 -6.04 8.12 13.59
CA LEU A 75 -6.58 9.35 13.01
C LEU A 75 -6.26 10.55 13.90
N GLY A 76 -6.48 10.41 15.20
CA GLY A 76 -6.11 11.39 16.22
C GLY A 76 -4.64 11.75 16.20
N ILE A 77 -3.76 10.75 16.12
CA ILE A 77 -2.30 10.94 16.01
C ILE A 77 -1.95 11.75 14.76
N LEU A 78 -2.53 11.43 13.60
CA LEU A 78 -2.22 12.12 12.34
C LEU A 78 -2.71 13.57 12.33
N LEU A 79 -3.94 13.82 12.78
CA LEU A 79 -4.49 15.16 12.93
C LEU A 79 -3.71 15.99 13.97
N GLY A 80 -3.38 15.35 15.10
CA GLY A 80 -2.61 15.97 16.17
C GLY A 80 -1.21 16.37 15.69
N LEU A 81 -0.52 15.44 15.02
CA LEU A 81 0.79 15.68 14.40
C LEU A 81 0.71 16.83 13.39
N GLN A 82 -0.36 16.92 12.59
CA GLN A 82 -0.52 18.02 11.62
C GLN A 82 -0.53 19.38 12.30
N LYS A 83 -1.22 19.49 13.43
CA LYS A 83 -1.27 20.73 14.20
C LYS A 83 0.06 21.00 14.90
N ILE A 84 0.64 20.00 15.57
CA ILE A 84 1.93 20.12 16.27
C ILE A 84 3.04 20.57 15.31
N LEU A 85 3.17 19.92 14.15
CA LEU A 85 4.21 20.28 13.18
C LEU A 85 3.98 21.65 12.53
N SER A 86 2.75 22.18 12.60
CA SER A 86 2.40 23.50 12.10
C SER A 86 2.66 24.63 13.08
N ASN A 87 2.31 24.45 14.35
CA ASN A 87 2.43 25.49 15.37
C ASN A 87 2.45 24.89 16.80
N TYR A 88 3.55 24.22 17.17
CA TYR A 88 3.61 23.40 18.40
C TYR A 88 3.44 24.18 19.72
N ARG A 89 3.76 25.49 19.75
CA ARG A 89 3.70 26.29 21.00
C ARG A 89 2.29 26.66 21.41
N ASN A 90 1.33 26.62 20.49
CA ASN A 90 -0.03 27.11 20.69
C ASN A 90 -1.03 25.99 20.40
N TYR A 91 -0.95 24.88 21.14
CA TYR A 91 -2.02 23.89 21.14
C TYR A 91 -3.19 24.43 21.97
N THR A 92 -4.01 25.28 21.36
CA THR A 92 -5.10 25.98 22.02
C THR A 92 -6.37 25.13 22.03
N ALA A 93 -7.40 25.62 22.73
CA ALA A 93 -8.73 25.01 22.68
C ALA A 93 -9.26 24.88 21.23
N ARG A 94 -8.87 25.79 20.32
CA ARG A 94 -9.29 25.75 18.92
C ARG A 94 -8.82 24.49 18.20
N GLU A 95 -7.58 24.04 18.45
CA GLU A 95 -7.05 22.80 17.86
C GLU A 95 -7.81 21.59 18.39
N TRP A 96 -8.09 21.54 19.69
CA TRP A 96 -8.91 20.48 20.28
C TRP A 96 -10.32 20.43 19.70
N PHE A 97 -10.97 21.59 19.55
CA PHE A 97 -12.28 21.67 18.88
C PHE A 97 -12.22 21.21 17.43
N PHE A 98 -11.17 21.59 16.69
CA PHE A 98 -10.98 21.13 15.31
C PHE A 98 -10.82 19.61 15.24
N ILE A 99 -10.00 19.02 16.11
CA ILE A 99 -9.73 17.57 16.11
C ILE A 99 -10.95 16.78 16.55
N SER A 100 -11.64 17.24 17.60
CA SER A 100 -12.91 16.67 18.03
C SER A 100 -13.95 16.76 16.92
N GLY A 101 -14.07 17.92 16.27
CA GLY A 101 -14.99 18.14 15.16
C GLY A 101 -14.68 17.24 13.97
N ALA A 102 -13.39 17.09 13.60
CA ALA A 102 -12.98 16.21 12.51
C ALA A 102 -13.29 14.73 12.81
N GLY A 103 -12.94 14.25 14.01
CA GLY A 103 -13.28 12.89 14.46
C GLY A 103 -14.79 12.65 14.45
N PHE A 104 -15.57 13.60 14.97
CA PHE A 104 -17.03 13.56 14.97
C PHE A 104 -17.61 13.55 13.56
N SER A 105 -17.13 14.41 12.66
CA SER A 105 -17.60 14.47 11.27
C SER A 105 -17.30 13.19 10.50
N ILE A 106 -16.09 12.64 10.65
CA ILE A 106 -15.72 11.38 10.01
C ILE A 106 -16.56 10.23 10.55
N SER A 107 -16.73 10.14 11.88
CA SER A 107 -17.57 9.10 12.47
C SER A 107 -19.05 9.25 12.08
N SER A 108 -19.58 10.48 12.03
CA SER A 108 -20.95 10.72 11.58
C SER A 108 -21.14 10.32 10.11
N THR A 109 -20.11 10.54 9.28
CA THR A 109 -20.12 10.09 7.88
C THR A 109 -20.15 8.56 7.80
N VAL A 110 -19.37 7.87 8.64
CA VAL A 110 -19.38 6.40 8.73
C VAL A 110 -20.77 5.89 9.12
N GLU A 111 -21.35 6.38 10.22
CA GLU A 111 -22.67 5.97 10.68
C GLU A 111 -23.75 6.27 9.63
N PHE A 112 -23.67 7.43 8.99
CA PHE A 112 -24.59 7.79 7.91
C PHE A 112 -24.51 6.81 6.73
N LEU A 113 -23.30 6.44 6.30
CA LEU A 113 -23.12 5.44 5.24
C LEU A 113 -23.64 4.06 5.68
N GLN A 114 -23.49 3.71 6.95
CA GLN A 114 -23.97 2.44 7.49
C GLN A 114 -25.49 2.34 7.55
N LEU A 115 -26.25 3.46 7.58
CA LEU A 115 -27.71 3.43 7.43
C LEU A 115 -28.15 2.76 6.14
N PHE A 116 -27.32 2.84 5.09
CA PHE A 116 -27.58 2.20 3.82
C PHE A 116 -27.08 0.75 3.77
N THR A 117 -26.38 0.25 4.80
CA THR A 117 -25.83 -1.12 4.80
C THR A 117 -26.74 -2.12 5.51
N MET A 118 -26.88 -3.35 5.00
CA MET A 118 -27.79 -4.33 5.62
C MET A 118 -27.31 -4.86 7.00
N ASP A 119 -26.00 -5.02 7.18
CA ASP A 119 -25.42 -5.84 8.25
C ASP A 119 -25.01 -5.03 9.49
N ARG A 120 -25.17 -3.71 9.47
CA ARG A 120 -24.70 -2.81 10.54
C ARG A 120 -25.86 -2.09 11.22
N HIS A 121 -25.67 -1.84 12.50
CA HIS A 121 -26.54 -1.00 13.33
C HIS A 121 -25.79 0.28 13.62
N THR A 122 -26.48 1.40 13.44
CA THR A 122 -25.91 2.72 13.68
C THR A 122 -26.19 3.18 15.09
N SER A 123 -25.18 3.75 15.75
CA SER A 123 -25.29 4.16 17.15
C SER A 123 -24.60 5.49 17.39
N PHE A 124 -25.26 6.34 18.19
CA PHE A 124 -24.61 7.57 18.68
C PHE A 124 -23.42 7.25 19.60
N THR A 125 -23.41 6.07 20.23
CA THR A 125 -22.28 5.56 21.03
C THR A 125 -21.02 5.42 20.17
N ASP A 126 -21.15 4.97 18.92
CA ASP A 126 -20.02 4.78 18.02
C ASP A 126 -19.43 6.14 17.62
N ILE A 127 -20.28 7.15 17.38
CA ILE A 127 -19.83 8.53 17.14
C ILE A 127 -19.01 9.08 18.30
N LEU A 128 -19.47 8.91 19.54
CA LEU A 128 -18.76 9.40 20.71
C LEU A 128 -17.46 8.65 20.95
N THR A 129 -17.45 7.32 20.82
CA THR A 129 -16.27 6.49 21.07
C THR A 129 -15.19 6.68 20.01
N ASN A 130 -15.56 6.83 18.74
CA ASN A 130 -14.65 7.19 17.66
C ASN A 130 -14.06 8.61 17.84
N SER A 131 -14.90 9.56 18.25
CA SER A 131 -14.46 10.93 18.56
C SER A 131 -13.49 10.94 19.75
N LEU A 132 -13.77 10.13 20.78
CA LEU A 132 -12.88 9.95 21.93
C LEU A 132 -11.54 9.33 21.53
N GLY A 133 -11.54 8.30 20.69
CA GLY A 133 -10.32 7.71 20.12
C GLY A 133 -9.47 8.74 19.39
N THR A 134 -10.12 9.60 18.59
CA THR A 134 -9.45 10.71 17.89
C THR A 134 -8.81 11.71 18.87
N LEU A 135 -9.51 12.09 19.94
CA LEU A 135 -8.98 12.98 20.96
C LEU A 135 -7.82 12.35 21.73
N LEU A 136 -7.96 11.10 22.15
CA LEU A 136 -6.91 10.36 22.86
C LEU A 136 -5.66 10.23 22.00
N GLY A 137 -5.79 9.84 20.73
CA GLY A 137 -4.66 9.76 19.81
C GLY A 137 -3.94 11.09 19.63
N SER A 138 -4.68 12.19 19.54
CA SER A 138 -4.10 13.53 19.49
C SER A 138 -3.36 13.93 20.77
N GLY A 139 -3.92 13.60 21.93
CA GLY A 139 -3.26 13.79 23.23
C GLY A 139 -1.99 12.97 23.37
N MET A 140 -2.03 11.70 22.95
CA MET A 140 -0.87 10.81 22.96
C MET A 140 0.28 11.38 22.14
N ILE A 141 0.03 11.80 20.89
CA ILE A 141 1.09 12.36 20.04
C ILE A 141 1.59 13.69 20.57
N LEU A 142 0.74 14.51 21.20
CA LEU A 142 1.16 15.75 21.86
C LEU A 142 2.15 15.46 22.99
N VAL A 143 1.83 14.54 23.90
CA VAL A 143 2.71 14.15 25.02
C VAL A 143 4.02 13.57 24.49
N ILE A 144 3.95 12.64 23.53
CA ILE A 144 5.12 12.03 22.90
C ILE A 144 6.00 13.10 22.25
N TYR A 145 5.42 14.03 21.51
CA TYR A 145 6.16 15.09 20.84
C TYR A 145 6.78 16.05 21.86
N LEU A 146 6.05 16.52 22.87
CA LEU A 146 6.60 17.41 23.88
C LEU A 146 7.83 16.80 24.57
N LYS A 147 7.77 15.50 24.89
CA LYS A 147 8.88 14.78 25.55
C LYS A 147 10.04 14.45 24.60
N PHE A 148 9.77 14.14 23.34
CA PHE A 148 10.75 13.55 22.42
C PHE A 148 10.93 14.30 21.09
N HIS A 149 10.46 15.55 20.94
CA HIS A 149 10.47 16.25 19.64
C HIS A 149 11.86 16.33 19.02
N GLN A 150 12.92 16.54 19.81
CA GLN A 150 14.29 16.60 19.28
C GLN A 150 14.72 15.25 18.69
N GLN A 151 14.38 14.15 19.37
CA GLN A 151 14.67 12.79 18.91
C GLN A 151 13.81 12.41 17.70
N ILE A 152 12.51 12.74 17.70
CA ILE A 152 11.62 12.51 16.56
C ILE A 152 12.11 13.29 15.35
N LYS A 153 12.48 14.56 15.53
CA LYS A 153 13.04 15.39 14.47
C LYS A 153 14.35 14.81 13.97
N ALA A 154 15.25 14.38 14.85
CA ALA A 154 16.49 13.72 14.48
C ALA A 154 16.23 12.42 13.70
N ILE A 155 15.35 11.54 14.16
CA ILE A 155 14.97 10.30 13.48
C ILE A 155 14.35 10.59 12.10
N LEU A 156 13.40 11.52 12.00
CA LEU A 156 12.78 11.88 10.73
C LEU A 156 13.80 12.47 9.75
N ILE A 157 14.73 13.29 10.23
CA ILE A 157 15.84 13.78 9.43
C ILE A 157 16.74 12.61 9.02
N THR A 158 17.25 11.81 9.94
CA THR A 158 18.12 10.67 9.60
C THR A 158 17.46 9.70 8.62
N LEU A 159 16.18 9.38 8.79
CA LEU A 159 15.46 8.49 7.88
C LEU A 159 15.25 9.12 6.49
N PHE A 160 14.63 10.31 6.42
CA PHE A 160 14.21 10.88 5.14
C PHE A 160 15.26 11.76 4.45
N TYR A 161 16.20 12.31 5.22
CA TYR A 161 17.25 13.20 4.74
C TYR A 161 18.59 12.48 4.56
N GLU A 162 19.06 11.77 5.59
CA GLU A 162 20.40 11.19 5.56
C GLU A 162 20.44 9.86 4.80
N LYS A 163 19.37 9.05 4.90
CA LYS A 163 19.35 7.66 4.41
C LYS A 163 18.14 7.31 3.54
N PRO A 164 17.88 8.04 2.43
CA PRO A 164 16.67 7.87 1.63
C PRO A 164 16.47 6.46 1.07
N GLU A 165 17.52 5.74 0.67
CA GLU A 165 17.39 4.36 0.18
C GLU A 165 16.88 3.40 1.25
N MET A 166 17.32 3.57 2.49
CA MET A 166 16.84 2.76 3.61
C MET A 166 15.36 3.04 3.86
N SER A 167 14.94 4.31 3.76
CA SER A 167 13.53 4.69 3.86
C SER A 167 12.68 4.14 2.72
N ILE A 168 13.16 4.18 1.48
CA ILE A 168 12.47 3.57 0.33
C ILE A 168 12.32 2.06 0.54
N SER A 169 13.40 1.39 0.95
CA SER A 169 13.38 -0.04 1.24
C SER A 169 12.38 -0.39 2.36
N ALA A 170 12.36 0.38 3.45
CA ALA A 170 11.42 0.20 4.55
C ALA A 170 9.96 0.43 4.13
N VAL A 171 9.69 1.47 3.33
CA VAL A 171 8.35 1.72 2.77
C VAL A 171 7.92 0.56 1.87
N LEU A 172 8.81 0.04 1.03
CA LEU A 172 8.53 -1.14 0.20
C LEU A 172 8.28 -2.39 1.03
N LEU A 173 9.01 -2.59 2.13
CA LEU A 173 8.79 -3.73 3.03
C LEU A 173 7.42 -3.65 3.71
N ILE A 174 7.04 -2.47 4.23
CA ILE A 174 5.70 -2.24 4.80
C ILE A 174 4.63 -2.50 3.73
N PHE A 175 4.85 -1.99 2.53
CA PHE A 175 3.94 -2.16 1.41
C PHE A 175 3.76 -3.62 1.01
N ILE A 176 4.84 -4.41 0.97
CA ILE A 176 4.80 -5.86 0.77
C ILE A 176 4.00 -6.52 1.90
N GLY A 177 4.27 -6.19 3.17
CA GLY A 177 3.51 -6.75 4.29
C GLY A 177 2.00 -6.45 4.21
N LEU A 178 1.64 -5.22 3.81
CA LEU A 178 0.25 -4.82 3.61
C LEU A 178 -0.40 -5.55 2.42
N SER A 179 0.31 -5.73 1.29
CA SER A 179 -0.25 -6.42 0.12
C SER A 179 -0.53 -7.90 0.41
N TYR A 180 0.29 -8.53 1.24
CA TYR A 180 0.10 -9.91 1.72
C TYR A 180 -1.05 -10.01 2.73
N SER A 181 -1.34 -8.93 3.44
CA SER A 181 -2.42 -8.86 4.43
C SER A 181 -3.80 -8.75 3.80
N VAL A 182 -3.95 -8.26 2.56
CA VAL A 182 -5.24 -8.22 1.84
C VAL A 182 -5.80 -9.64 1.71
N PRO A 183 -7.09 -9.91 1.99
CA PRO A 183 -8.21 -9.00 2.25
C PRO A 183 -8.44 -8.59 3.72
N PHE A 184 -7.46 -8.76 4.61
CA PHE A 184 -7.51 -8.46 6.05
C PHE A 184 -8.57 -9.27 6.82
N THR A 185 -8.89 -10.48 6.34
CA THR A 185 -9.83 -11.40 6.98
C THR A 185 -9.08 -12.43 7.83
N TYR A 186 -8.65 -12.00 9.02
CA TYR A 186 -7.93 -12.87 9.95
C TYR A 186 -8.88 -13.80 10.69
N GLN A 187 -8.51 -15.08 10.79
CA GLN A 187 -9.19 -16.05 11.65
C GLN A 187 -8.16 -16.81 12.48
N LEU A 188 -8.32 -16.76 13.81
CA LEU A 188 -7.49 -17.52 14.76
C LEU A 188 -8.10 -18.90 15.06
N ASN A 189 -8.62 -19.58 14.03
CA ASN A 189 -9.16 -20.93 14.17
C ASN A 189 -8.09 -21.95 13.79
N ILE A 190 -7.67 -22.78 14.76
CA ILE A 190 -6.64 -23.81 14.56
C ILE A 190 -7.04 -24.78 13.44
N ALA A 191 -8.33 -25.13 13.34
CA ALA A 191 -8.81 -26.03 12.28
C ALA A 191 -8.55 -25.45 10.88
N SER A 192 -8.88 -24.16 10.68
CA SER A 192 -8.63 -23.45 9.42
C SER A 192 -7.14 -23.34 9.10
N ILE A 193 -6.29 -23.12 10.11
CA ILE A 193 -4.83 -23.10 9.94
C ILE A 193 -4.31 -24.48 9.49
N LEU A 194 -4.79 -25.57 10.12
CA LEU A 194 -4.41 -26.93 9.74
C LEU A 194 -4.88 -27.29 8.32
N ASP A 195 -6.07 -26.85 7.92
CA ASP A 195 -6.57 -27.05 6.56
C ASP A 195 -5.72 -26.28 5.54
N ASN A 196 -5.33 -25.05 5.84
CA ASN A 196 -4.41 -24.25 5.02
C ASN A 196 -3.04 -24.92 4.88
N ILE A 197 -2.51 -25.49 5.95
CA ILE A 197 -1.24 -26.25 5.93
C ILE A 197 -1.37 -27.51 5.04
N ARG A 198 -2.49 -28.24 5.12
CA ARG A 198 -2.72 -29.41 4.26
C ARG A 198 -2.80 -29.03 2.79
N GLN A 199 -3.42 -27.89 2.48
CA GLN A 199 -3.54 -27.39 1.11
C GLN A 199 -2.20 -26.89 0.54
N PHE A 200 -1.29 -26.38 1.39
CA PHE A 200 0.03 -25.87 0.99
C PHE A 200 0.82 -26.83 0.09
N GLY A 201 0.79 -28.13 0.39
CA GLY A 201 1.49 -29.15 -0.41
C GLY A 201 0.72 -29.68 -1.62
N SER A 202 -0.57 -29.34 -1.76
CA SER A 202 -1.47 -29.93 -2.77
C SER A 202 -1.50 -29.17 -4.10
N LEU A 203 -1.05 -27.91 -4.11
CA LEU A 203 -1.11 -27.07 -5.30
C LEU A 203 -0.09 -27.52 -6.35
N ARG A 204 -0.59 -27.81 -7.55
CA ARG A 204 0.25 -28.16 -8.70
C ARG A 204 1.01 -26.93 -9.18
N PHE A 205 2.31 -27.10 -9.44
CA PHE A 205 3.14 -26.06 -10.03
C PHE A 205 2.60 -25.65 -11.41
N ASN A 206 2.35 -24.35 -11.59
CA ASN A 206 1.94 -23.77 -12.86
C ASN A 206 3.01 -22.77 -13.31
N ALA A 207 3.72 -23.08 -14.39
CA ALA A 207 4.83 -22.27 -14.88
C ALA A 207 4.41 -20.83 -15.19
N THR A 208 3.28 -20.62 -15.87
CA THR A 208 2.81 -19.28 -16.24
C THR A 208 2.51 -18.42 -15.02
N LEU A 209 1.81 -18.98 -14.03
CA LEU A 209 1.53 -18.28 -12.76
C LEU A 209 2.82 -18.01 -11.99
N PHE A 210 3.73 -18.99 -11.94
CA PHE A 210 5.04 -18.82 -11.31
C PHE A 210 5.84 -17.67 -11.94
N PHE A 211 5.94 -17.60 -13.28
CA PHE A 211 6.66 -16.52 -13.95
C PHE A 211 6.02 -15.15 -13.70
N LEU A 212 4.69 -15.08 -13.67
CA LEU A 212 3.98 -13.86 -13.32
C LEU A 212 4.29 -13.41 -11.88
N SER A 213 4.22 -14.33 -10.92
CA SER A 213 4.59 -14.08 -9.51
C SER A 213 6.07 -13.71 -9.38
N PHE A 214 6.95 -14.33 -10.14
CA PHE A 214 8.38 -14.05 -10.16
C PHE A 214 8.66 -12.62 -10.65
N LEU A 215 8.09 -12.21 -11.79
CA LEU A 215 8.28 -10.84 -12.30
C LEU A 215 7.72 -9.79 -11.32
N SER A 216 6.55 -10.05 -10.75
CA SER A 216 6.00 -9.18 -9.69
C SER A 216 6.93 -9.11 -8.47
N SER A 217 7.50 -10.24 -8.08
CA SER A 217 8.47 -10.32 -6.98
C SER A 217 9.78 -9.57 -7.29
N VAL A 218 10.27 -9.58 -8.53
CA VAL A 218 11.41 -8.75 -8.95
C VAL A 218 11.10 -7.27 -8.77
N LEU A 219 9.89 -6.84 -9.16
CA LEU A 219 9.45 -5.44 -9.01
C LEU A 219 9.27 -5.01 -7.54
N MET A 220 8.89 -5.92 -6.65
CA MET A 220 8.66 -5.62 -5.23
C MET A 220 9.89 -5.92 -4.37
N TYR A 221 10.20 -7.21 -4.19
CA TYR A 221 11.31 -7.70 -3.36
C TYR A 221 12.68 -7.31 -3.95
N GLY A 222 12.83 -7.43 -5.27
CA GLY A 222 14.08 -7.04 -5.93
C GLY A 222 14.39 -5.56 -5.75
N THR A 223 13.37 -4.68 -5.87
CA THR A 223 13.51 -3.25 -5.59
C THR A 223 13.77 -2.95 -4.12
N MET A 224 13.08 -3.64 -3.21
CA MET A 224 13.33 -3.50 -1.77
C MET A 224 14.78 -3.82 -1.41
N VAL A 225 15.34 -4.95 -1.89
CA VAL A 225 16.72 -5.37 -1.58
C VAL A 225 17.73 -4.48 -2.28
N TYR A 226 17.47 -4.11 -3.53
CA TYR A 226 18.35 -3.23 -4.28
C TYR A 226 18.57 -1.90 -3.55
N PHE A 227 17.51 -1.28 -3.03
CA PHE A 227 17.62 -0.06 -2.22
C PHE A 227 18.27 -0.32 -0.87
N LEU A 228 17.94 -1.44 -0.20
CA LEU A 228 18.57 -1.83 1.07
C LEU A 228 20.09 -1.93 0.93
N LEU A 229 20.57 -2.65 -0.10
CA LEU A 229 22.00 -2.86 -0.33
C LEU A 229 22.72 -1.57 -0.72
N ASN A 230 22.10 -0.73 -1.55
CA ASN A 230 22.65 0.60 -1.85
C ASN A 230 22.76 1.45 -0.58
N GLY A 231 21.74 1.43 0.29
CA GLY A 231 21.78 2.12 1.57
C GLY A 231 22.84 1.57 2.52
N MET A 232 22.94 0.24 2.67
CA MET A 232 23.98 -0.41 3.48
C MET A 232 25.38 -0.09 2.98
N TYR A 233 25.60 -0.17 1.67
CA TYR A 233 26.87 0.16 1.04
C TYR A 233 27.23 1.62 1.23
N ARG A 234 26.27 2.54 1.13
CA ARG A 234 26.55 3.98 1.19
C ARG A 234 26.71 4.50 2.61
N TYR A 235 25.89 4.04 3.54
CA TYR A 235 25.77 4.64 4.88
C TYR A 235 26.43 3.83 5.99
N PHE A 236 26.74 2.56 5.74
CA PHE A 236 27.18 1.63 6.77
C PHE A 236 28.35 0.74 6.31
N GLN A 237 29.10 1.16 5.28
CA GLN A 237 30.17 0.36 4.71
C GLN A 237 31.21 -0.05 5.75
N GLN A 238 31.63 0.93 6.56
CA GLN A 238 32.66 0.80 7.59
C GLN A 238 32.10 0.29 8.92
N ASP A 239 30.84 0.63 9.24
CA ASP A 239 30.22 0.30 10.52
C ASP A 239 29.77 -1.16 10.63
N LEU A 240 29.39 -1.78 9.51
CA LEU A 240 28.88 -3.14 9.50
C LEU A 240 29.95 -4.18 9.17
N SER A 241 30.14 -5.11 10.10
CA SER A 241 30.95 -6.30 9.92
C SER A 241 30.39 -7.19 8.78
N ARG A 242 31.25 -8.06 8.22
CA ARG A 242 30.84 -9.02 7.19
C ARG A 242 29.71 -9.93 7.66
N ILE A 243 29.74 -10.35 8.94
CA ILE A 243 28.72 -11.20 9.54
C ILE A 243 27.37 -10.46 9.62
N GLN A 244 27.35 -9.21 10.06
CA GLN A 244 26.12 -8.42 10.11
C GLN A 244 25.50 -8.21 8.73
N LYS A 245 26.33 -7.95 7.70
CA LYS A 245 25.86 -7.85 6.31
C LYS A 245 25.21 -9.15 5.83
N LEU A 246 25.82 -10.29 6.16
CA LEU A 246 25.26 -11.61 5.85
C LEU A 246 23.94 -11.86 6.60
N LEU A 247 23.87 -11.53 7.89
CA LEU A 247 22.66 -11.70 8.70
C LEU A 247 21.50 -10.86 8.18
N ILE A 248 21.75 -9.61 7.75
CA ILE A 248 20.73 -8.76 7.15
C ILE A 248 20.22 -9.37 5.84
N LEU A 249 21.13 -9.90 5.00
CA LEU A 249 20.74 -10.59 3.77
C LEU A 249 19.90 -11.85 4.06
N LEU A 250 20.32 -12.68 5.01
CA LEU A 250 19.58 -13.86 5.43
C LEU A 250 18.20 -13.49 5.98
N PHE A 251 18.10 -12.41 6.75
CA PHE A 251 16.82 -11.89 7.23
C PHE A 251 15.89 -11.52 6.07
N CYS A 252 16.40 -10.87 5.01
CA CYS A 252 15.60 -10.58 3.81
C CYS A 252 15.04 -11.84 3.14
N PHE A 253 15.77 -12.96 3.11
CA PHE A 253 15.25 -14.24 2.61
C PHE A 253 14.24 -14.89 3.55
N PHE A 254 14.30 -14.57 4.84
CA PHE A 254 13.32 -15.05 5.82
C PHE A 254 12.00 -14.29 5.75
N VAL A 255 12.00 -13.03 5.31
CA VAL A 255 10.78 -12.19 5.20
C VAL A 255 9.68 -12.86 4.35
N PRO A 256 9.91 -13.33 3.11
CA PRO A 256 8.87 -14.00 2.33
C PRO A 256 8.31 -15.25 3.01
N VAL A 257 9.16 -16.02 3.69
CA VAL A 257 8.73 -17.21 4.44
C VAL A 257 7.81 -16.81 5.60
N LEU A 258 8.19 -15.78 6.35
CA LEU A 258 7.35 -15.24 7.43
C LEU A 258 6.02 -14.71 6.92
N LEU A 259 6.01 -14.02 5.78
CA LEU A 259 4.78 -13.49 5.18
C LEU A 259 3.87 -14.61 4.67
N GLU A 260 4.42 -15.68 4.09
CA GLU A 260 3.64 -16.84 3.68
C GLU A 260 3.05 -17.58 4.90
N LEU A 261 3.85 -17.77 5.95
CA LEU A 261 3.37 -18.36 7.22
C LEU A 261 2.30 -17.48 7.88
N TYR A 262 2.47 -16.16 7.85
CA TYR A 262 1.47 -15.21 8.35
C TYR A 262 0.16 -15.32 7.59
N GLN A 263 0.22 -15.53 6.26
CA GLN A 263 -0.98 -15.69 5.46
C GLN A 263 -1.79 -16.93 5.84
N LEU A 264 -1.22 -17.95 6.49
CA LEU A 264 -1.99 -19.10 7.00
C LEU A 264 -3.15 -18.69 7.93
N LEU A 265 -3.07 -17.48 8.52
CA LEU A 265 -4.12 -16.88 9.34
C LEU A 265 -5.28 -16.28 8.51
N ILE A 266 -5.21 -16.31 7.18
CA ILE A 266 -6.15 -15.72 6.23
C ILE A 266 -6.81 -16.85 5.41
N PRO A 267 -8.04 -17.28 5.76
CA PRO A 267 -8.66 -18.49 5.18
C PRO A 267 -8.90 -18.45 3.67
N VAL A 268 -9.02 -17.25 3.09
CA VAL A 268 -9.35 -17.06 1.67
C VAL A 268 -8.09 -17.07 0.79
N ARG A 269 -6.90 -17.09 1.38
CA ARG A 269 -5.64 -17.08 0.62
C ARG A 269 -5.19 -18.50 0.29
N HIS A 270 -4.79 -18.69 -0.96
CA HIS A 270 -4.05 -19.88 -1.37
C HIS A 270 -2.58 -19.66 -1.06
N HIS A 271 -2.00 -20.60 -0.34
CA HIS A 271 -0.58 -20.57 0.03
C HIS A 271 0.20 -21.49 -0.88
N SER A 272 1.32 -21.03 -1.42
CA SER A 272 2.10 -21.85 -2.36
C SER A 272 3.59 -21.69 -2.17
N LEU A 273 4.31 -22.83 -2.24
CA LEU A 273 5.77 -22.81 -2.25
C LEU A 273 6.32 -22.02 -3.46
N SER A 274 5.56 -21.94 -4.56
CA SER A 274 5.89 -21.09 -5.70
C SER A 274 6.00 -19.62 -5.35
N ASP A 275 5.21 -19.10 -4.41
CA ASP A 275 5.26 -17.68 -4.02
C ASP A 275 6.53 -17.39 -3.21
N ILE A 276 6.94 -18.30 -2.31
CA ILE A 276 8.22 -18.20 -1.59
C ILE A 276 9.40 -18.25 -2.59
N LEU A 277 9.37 -19.18 -3.55
CA LEU A 277 10.42 -19.30 -4.56
C LEU A 277 10.47 -18.08 -5.49
N ALA A 278 9.31 -17.57 -5.92
CA ALA A 278 9.21 -16.36 -6.72
C ALA A 278 9.77 -15.15 -5.96
N ALA A 279 9.42 -14.99 -4.68
CA ALA A 279 9.94 -13.95 -3.82
C ALA A 279 11.46 -14.05 -3.65
N GLY A 280 11.97 -15.26 -3.37
CA GLY A 280 13.41 -15.54 -3.30
C GLY A 280 14.15 -15.20 -4.60
N GLY A 281 13.58 -15.55 -5.74
CA GLY A 281 14.09 -15.16 -7.05
C GLY A 281 14.08 -13.64 -7.28
N GLY A 282 13.03 -12.95 -6.82
CA GLY A 282 12.95 -11.50 -6.81
C GLY A 282 14.07 -10.85 -5.98
N LEU A 283 14.31 -11.35 -4.76
CA LEU A 283 15.41 -10.92 -3.90
C LEU A 283 16.76 -11.09 -4.61
N LEU A 284 17.02 -12.27 -5.18
CA LEU A 284 18.26 -12.57 -5.92
C LEU A 284 18.46 -11.64 -7.12
N ALA A 285 17.40 -11.34 -7.87
CA ALA A 285 17.48 -10.38 -8.98
C ALA A 285 17.88 -8.98 -8.48
N GLY A 286 17.32 -8.52 -7.36
CA GLY A 286 17.72 -7.27 -6.72
C GLY A 286 19.19 -7.22 -6.32
N ILE A 287 19.70 -8.31 -5.74
CA ILE A 287 21.12 -8.49 -5.39
C ILE A 287 21.99 -8.44 -6.65
N ALA A 288 21.61 -9.17 -7.70
CA ALA A 288 22.33 -9.21 -8.96
C ALA A 288 22.40 -7.82 -9.61
N PHE A 289 21.28 -7.07 -9.65
CA PHE A 289 21.27 -5.70 -10.17
C PHE A 289 22.19 -4.76 -9.38
N PHE A 290 22.23 -4.89 -8.05
CA PHE A 290 23.16 -4.11 -7.23
C PHE A 290 24.62 -4.36 -7.62
N PHE A 291 25.04 -5.63 -7.74
CA PHE A 291 26.42 -5.96 -8.09
C PHE A 291 26.77 -5.59 -9.54
N LEU A 292 25.89 -5.87 -10.51
CA LEU A 292 26.09 -5.52 -11.92
C LEU A 292 26.30 -4.02 -12.09
N GLN A 293 25.50 -3.22 -11.39
CA GLN A 293 25.63 -1.78 -11.40
C GLN A 293 26.99 -1.32 -10.87
N LYS A 294 27.49 -1.93 -9.79
CA LYS A 294 28.82 -1.58 -9.23
C LYS A 294 29.95 -1.91 -10.18
N VAL A 295 29.90 -3.08 -10.82
CA VAL A 295 30.91 -3.47 -11.83
C VAL A 295 30.92 -2.48 -13.00
N TRP A 296 29.74 -2.09 -13.48
CA TRP A 296 29.61 -1.15 -14.60
C TRP A 296 30.14 0.25 -14.26
N LEU A 297 29.89 0.72 -13.04
CA LEU A 297 30.33 2.05 -12.60
C LEU A 297 31.81 2.12 -12.27
N ALA A 298 32.40 1.04 -11.74
CA ALA A 298 33.83 0.97 -11.44
C ALA A 298 34.71 1.23 -12.68
N GLY A 299 34.20 0.94 -13.88
CA GLY A 299 34.89 1.21 -15.14
C GLY A 299 34.67 2.60 -15.74
N SER A 300 33.69 3.38 -15.26
CA SER A 300 33.11 4.49 -16.04
C SER A 300 33.17 5.87 -15.38
N ILE A 301 33.22 5.97 -14.04
CA ILE A 301 33.06 7.25 -13.35
C ILE A 301 34.12 7.40 -12.25
N PRO A 302 34.96 8.46 -12.27
CA PRO A 302 35.86 8.74 -11.16
C PRO A 302 35.06 9.04 -9.88
N PRO A 303 35.51 8.61 -8.68
CA PRO A 303 34.74 8.68 -7.44
C PRO A 303 34.24 10.10 -7.09
N ALA A 304 34.98 11.15 -7.48
CA ALA A 304 34.56 12.54 -7.28
C ALA A 304 33.35 12.96 -8.16
N ALA A 305 33.11 12.29 -9.28
CA ALA A 305 31.97 12.53 -10.16
C ALA A 305 30.74 11.65 -9.84
N GLU A 306 30.89 10.64 -8.98
CA GLU A 306 29.76 9.80 -8.52
C GLU A 306 28.72 10.60 -7.73
N GLU A 307 29.13 11.61 -6.96
CA GLU A 307 28.19 12.43 -6.19
C GLU A 307 27.34 13.36 -7.06
N LYS A 308 27.92 13.98 -8.10
CA LYS A 308 27.16 14.86 -9.01
C LYS A 308 26.15 14.12 -9.89
N ASN A 309 26.29 12.80 -10.03
CA ASN A 309 25.42 11.95 -10.86
C ASN A 309 24.66 10.89 -10.06
N TYR A 310 24.32 11.19 -8.79
CA TYR A 310 23.53 10.31 -7.93
C TYR A 310 22.29 9.73 -8.64
N PHE A 311 21.62 10.57 -9.42
CA PHE A 311 20.44 10.19 -10.17
C PHE A 311 20.75 9.20 -11.31
N ARG A 312 21.86 9.37 -12.03
CA ARG A 312 22.28 8.45 -13.10
C ARG A 312 22.59 7.06 -12.55
N HIS A 313 22.99 6.97 -11.28
CA HIS A 313 23.17 5.68 -10.61
C HIS A 313 21.90 4.83 -10.81
N TYR A 314 20.74 5.35 -10.39
CA TYR A 314 19.48 4.61 -10.41
C TYR A 314 18.83 4.50 -11.80
N LEU A 315 19.27 5.29 -12.78
CA LEU A 315 18.70 5.29 -14.14
C LEU A 315 18.72 3.89 -14.77
N HIS A 316 19.86 3.21 -14.76
CA HIS A 316 19.98 1.87 -15.36
C HIS A 316 19.15 0.82 -14.63
N TYR A 317 19.01 0.97 -13.30
CA TYR A 317 18.14 0.12 -12.53
C TYR A 317 16.66 0.31 -12.89
N PHE A 318 16.21 1.57 -13.05
CA PHE A 318 14.85 1.85 -13.49
C PHE A 318 14.58 1.44 -14.95
N GLU A 319 15.58 1.54 -15.83
CA GLU A 319 15.50 1.00 -17.20
C GLU A 319 15.30 -0.52 -17.18
N ALA A 320 16.06 -1.25 -16.34
CA ALA A 320 15.89 -2.69 -16.19
C ALA A 320 14.52 -3.04 -15.58
N LEU A 321 14.08 -2.32 -14.55
CA LEU A 321 12.75 -2.51 -13.96
C LEU A 321 11.62 -2.24 -14.96
N LEU A 322 11.78 -1.26 -15.85
CA LEU A 322 10.82 -1.03 -16.92
C LEU A 322 10.72 -2.24 -17.84
N VAL A 323 11.83 -2.85 -18.24
CA VAL A 323 11.79 -4.07 -19.07
C VAL A 323 11.07 -5.22 -18.35
N VAL A 324 11.39 -5.43 -17.07
CA VAL A 324 10.70 -6.42 -16.22
C VAL A 324 9.19 -6.12 -16.14
N TYR A 325 8.83 -4.85 -15.97
CA TYR A 325 7.45 -4.40 -15.90
C TYR A 325 6.69 -4.63 -17.22
N LEU A 326 7.31 -4.32 -18.36
CA LEU A 326 6.72 -4.57 -19.68
C LEU A 326 6.50 -6.07 -19.90
N ALA A 327 7.46 -6.91 -19.52
CA ALA A 327 7.32 -8.36 -19.57
C ALA A 327 6.19 -8.86 -18.66
N TYR A 328 6.08 -8.31 -17.45
CA TYR A 328 5.00 -8.60 -16.51
C TYR A 328 3.64 -8.26 -17.13
N CYS A 329 3.47 -7.06 -17.69
CA CYS A 329 2.24 -6.64 -18.34
C CYS A 329 1.86 -7.56 -19.50
N LEU A 330 2.81 -7.89 -20.38
CA LEU A 330 2.56 -8.78 -21.53
C LEU A 330 2.08 -10.16 -21.08
N LEU A 331 2.76 -10.78 -20.10
CA LEU A 331 2.35 -12.08 -19.56
C LEU A 331 1.03 -12.00 -18.80
N TYR A 332 0.83 -10.95 -18.00
CA TYR A 332 -0.39 -10.72 -17.26
C TYR A 332 -1.60 -10.66 -18.21
N PHE A 333 -1.54 -9.82 -19.24
CA PHE A 333 -2.64 -9.67 -20.18
C PHE A 333 -2.88 -10.92 -21.01
N ASN A 334 -1.82 -11.61 -21.45
CA ASN A 334 -1.96 -12.87 -22.17
C ASN A 334 -2.60 -13.97 -21.30
N SER A 335 -2.24 -14.04 -20.02
CA SER A 335 -2.84 -15.00 -19.09
C SER A 335 -4.34 -14.74 -18.87
N GLN A 336 -4.74 -13.47 -18.74
CA GLN A 336 -6.15 -13.09 -18.54
C GLN A 336 -7.03 -13.47 -19.74
N LEU A 337 -6.51 -13.29 -20.97
CA LEU A 337 -7.17 -13.74 -22.20
C LEU A 337 -7.50 -15.23 -22.14
N SER A 338 -6.53 -16.08 -21.80
CA SER A 338 -6.73 -17.53 -21.74
C SER A 338 -7.83 -17.94 -20.74
N THR A 339 -7.89 -17.29 -19.58
CA THR A 339 -8.93 -17.55 -18.57
C THR A 339 -10.30 -17.03 -18.98
N ALA A 340 -10.38 -15.85 -19.62
CA ALA A 340 -11.65 -15.27 -20.06
C ALA A 340 -12.35 -16.16 -21.11
N TYR A 341 -11.59 -16.72 -22.06
CA TYR A 341 -12.12 -17.68 -23.04
C TYR A 341 -12.61 -18.99 -22.41
N THR A 342 -11.98 -19.44 -21.32
CA THR A 342 -12.36 -20.68 -20.62
C THR A 342 -13.63 -20.50 -19.78
N ILE A 343 -13.80 -19.34 -19.14
CA ILE A 343 -14.97 -19.06 -18.30
C ILE A 343 -16.21 -18.75 -19.15
N SER A 344 -16.06 -18.02 -20.27
CA SER A 344 -17.18 -17.72 -21.17
C SER A 344 -17.76 -18.97 -21.85
N SER A 345 -16.95 -20.00 -22.05
CA SER A 345 -17.38 -21.27 -22.64
C SER A 345 -18.04 -22.23 -21.64
N GLN A 346 -17.78 -22.13 -20.33
CA GLN A 346 -18.32 -23.06 -19.32
C GLN A 346 -19.49 -22.52 -18.48
N ASN A 347 -19.63 -21.19 -18.30
CA ASN A 347 -20.58 -20.63 -17.31
C ASN A 347 -21.76 -19.82 -17.88
N VAL A 348 -21.95 -19.75 -19.21
CA VAL A 348 -23.12 -19.04 -19.77
C VAL A 348 -24.37 -19.94 -19.90
N LEU A 349 -24.25 -21.26 -19.67
CA LEU A 349 -25.35 -22.22 -19.84
C LEU A 349 -25.91 -22.86 -18.56
N SER A 350 -25.45 -22.48 -17.35
CA SER A 350 -26.03 -23.01 -16.10
C SER A 350 -26.49 -21.91 -15.16
N THR A 351 -27.78 -21.60 -15.28
CA THR A 351 -28.73 -21.03 -14.31
C THR A 351 -28.20 -20.06 -13.24
N PRO A 352 -28.72 -18.82 -13.14
CA PRO A 352 -28.43 -17.93 -12.02
C PRO A 352 -28.91 -18.59 -10.73
N LYS A 353 -27.97 -19.10 -9.91
CA LYS A 353 -28.30 -19.51 -8.54
C LYS A 353 -28.83 -18.26 -7.80
N PRO A 354 -29.95 -18.38 -7.06
CA PRO A 354 -30.50 -17.25 -6.34
C PRO A 354 -29.45 -16.70 -5.37
N ILE A 355 -29.24 -15.39 -5.45
CA ILE A 355 -28.27 -14.58 -4.70
C ILE A 355 -28.77 -14.42 -3.24
N SER A 356 -29.18 -15.50 -2.58
CA SER A 356 -29.71 -15.46 -1.21
C SER A 356 -28.63 -15.69 -0.15
N ASP A 357 -27.47 -16.24 -0.52
CA ASP A 357 -26.38 -16.43 0.44
C ASP A 357 -25.56 -15.16 0.58
N LEU A 358 -25.79 -14.46 1.70
CA LEU A 358 -25.07 -13.28 2.17
C LEU A 358 -23.53 -13.50 2.19
N GLN A 359 -23.08 -14.75 2.30
CA GLN A 359 -21.67 -15.15 2.17
C GLN A 359 -21.14 -15.01 0.73
N SER A 360 -21.92 -15.38 -0.29
CA SER A 360 -21.51 -15.26 -1.70
C SER A 360 -21.27 -13.81 -2.11
N VAL A 361 -22.13 -12.90 -1.65
CA VAL A 361 -21.99 -11.45 -1.86
C VAL A 361 -20.74 -10.91 -1.17
N ARG A 362 -20.43 -11.38 0.05
CA ARG A 362 -19.20 -11.01 0.77
C ARG A 362 -17.95 -11.45 0.02
N LEU A 363 -17.92 -12.71 -0.44
CA LEU A 363 -16.79 -13.26 -1.19
C LEU A 363 -16.57 -12.53 -2.52
N TRP A 364 -17.63 -12.26 -3.27
CA TRP A 364 -17.55 -11.54 -4.53
C TRP A 364 -16.95 -10.14 -4.38
N ARG A 365 -17.34 -9.39 -3.34
CA ARG A 365 -16.80 -8.05 -3.11
C ARG A 365 -15.36 -8.07 -2.65
N LEU A 366 -15.01 -9.03 -1.82
CA LEU A 366 -13.64 -9.25 -1.41
C LEU A 366 -12.75 -9.55 -2.63
N GLN A 367 -13.23 -10.35 -3.57
CA GLN A 367 -12.56 -10.57 -4.86
C GLN A 367 -12.44 -9.28 -5.68
N LEU A 368 -13.49 -8.46 -5.75
CA LEU A 368 -13.47 -7.16 -6.45
C LEU A 368 -12.41 -6.21 -5.87
N LEU A 369 -12.27 -6.17 -4.54
CA LEU A 369 -11.27 -5.36 -3.84
C LEU A 369 -9.86 -5.90 -4.00
N MET A 370 -9.69 -7.21 -3.94
CA MET A 370 -8.42 -7.85 -4.27
C MET A 370 -8.00 -7.54 -5.71
N HIS A 371 -8.96 -7.57 -6.64
CA HIS A 371 -8.74 -7.23 -8.04
C HIS A 371 -8.32 -5.76 -8.19
N PHE A 372 -9.09 -4.83 -7.60
CA PHE A 372 -8.78 -3.40 -7.63
C PHE A 372 -7.38 -3.09 -7.09
N ASN A 373 -7.02 -3.62 -5.91
CA ASN A 373 -5.70 -3.40 -5.34
C ASN A 373 -4.59 -3.98 -6.22
N LYS A 374 -4.80 -5.19 -6.77
CA LYS A 374 -3.84 -5.81 -7.70
C LYS A 374 -3.61 -4.95 -8.94
N GLU A 375 -4.67 -4.36 -9.50
CA GLU A 375 -4.58 -3.46 -10.66
C GLU A 375 -3.88 -2.14 -10.28
N VAL A 376 -4.22 -1.51 -9.14
CA VAL A 376 -3.52 -0.30 -8.66
C VAL A 376 -2.02 -0.55 -8.52
N PHE A 377 -1.64 -1.68 -7.91
CA PHE A 377 -0.23 -2.05 -7.71
C PHE A 377 0.47 -2.45 -9.00
N THR A 378 -0.27 -3.03 -9.94
CA THR A 378 0.23 -3.25 -11.30
C THR A 378 0.60 -1.92 -11.94
N PHE A 379 -0.23 -0.88 -11.86
CA PHE A 379 0.05 0.39 -12.55
C PHE A 379 0.94 1.39 -11.77
N LEU A 380 1.32 1.10 -10.54
CA LEU A 380 2.19 1.97 -9.74
C LEU A 380 3.60 2.14 -10.34
N PRO A 381 4.35 1.07 -10.67
CA PRO A 381 5.65 1.19 -11.34
C PRO A 381 5.55 2.00 -12.64
N ALA A 382 4.45 1.79 -13.36
CA ALA A 382 4.07 2.47 -14.58
C ALA A 382 4.05 4.02 -14.42
N GLY A 383 3.33 4.52 -13.41
CA GLY A 383 3.26 5.95 -13.10
C GLY A 383 4.61 6.54 -12.68
N PHE A 384 5.42 5.76 -11.95
CA PHE A 384 6.76 6.13 -11.54
C PHE A 384 7.67 6.29 -12.76
N ILE A 385 7.70 5.28 -13.65
CA ILE A 385 8.55 5.27 -14.84
C ILE A 385 8.14 6.39 -15.81
N LEU A 386 6.85 6.62 -16.04
CA LEU A 386 6.42 7.73 -16.88
C LEU A 386 6.91 9.09 -16.35
N SER A 387 6.84 9.28 -15.03
CA SER A 387 7.29 10.51 -14.40
C SER A 387 8.81 10.67 -14.46
N PHE A 388 9.53 9.55 -14.30
CA PHE A 388 10.97 9.44 -14.50
C PHE A 388 11.39 9.88 -15.91
N VAL A 389 10.81 9.24 -16.94
CA VAL A 389 11.13 9.52 -18.34
C VAL A 389 10.77 10.95 -18.69
N ARG A 390 9.64 11.46 -18.21
CA ARG A 390 9.21 12.86 -18.42
C ARG A 390 10.19 13.87 -17.83
N SER A 391 10.75 13.63 -16.64
CA SER A 391 11.70 14.59 -16.05
C SER A 391 13.03 14.64 -16.78
N GLU A 392 13.39 13.56 -17.47
CA GLU A 392 14.64 13.39 -18.19
C GLU A 392 14.51 13.68 -19.69
N TRP A 393 13.41 14.32 -20.13
CA TRP A 393 13.04 14.43 -21.53
C TRP A 393 14.07 15.17 -22.42
N LYS A 394 14.99 15.94 -21.84
CA LYS A 394 15.90 16.81 -22.60
C LYS A 394 16.95 16.10 -23.47
N ASN A 395 17.13 14.77 -23.47
CA ASN A 395 18.37 14.23 -24.07
C ASN A 395 18.47 12.89 -24.84
N LYS A 396 17.44 12.07 -25.14
CA LYS A 396 17.63 10.87 -26.02
C LYS A 396 16.35 10.39 -26.75
N GLY A 397 16.48 9.99 -28.02
CA GLY A 397 15.38 9.51 -28.88
C GLY A 397 14.73 8.17 -28.47
N TRP A 398 15.48 7.24 -27.89
CA TRP A 398 14.93 5.93 -27.44
C TRP A 398 13.86 6.07 -26.34
N ARG A 399 13.85 7.19 -25.61
CA ARG A 399 12.85 7.49 -24.56
C ARG A 399 11.46 7.71 -25.14
N ILE A 400 11.37 8.22 -26.37
CA ILE A 400 10.09 8.34 -27.09
C ILE A 400 9.53 6.95 -27.38
N SER A 401 10.37 6.03 -27.87
CA SER A 401 9.95 4.64 -28.14
C SER A 401 9.42 3.95 -26.89
N VAL A 402 10.04 4.15 -25.73
CA VAL A 402 9.56 3.62 -24.44
C VAL A 402 8.18 4.17 -24.09
N ILE A 403 7.97 5.48 -24.18
CA ILE A 403 6.67 6.10 -23.90
C ILE A 403 5.60 5.56 -24.88
N LEU A 404 5.93 5.43 -26.17
CA LEU A 404 5.01 4.93 -27.17
C LEU A 404 4.64 3.47 -26.93
N ILE A 405 5.61 2.59 -26.63
CA ILE A 405 5.36 1.19 -26.26
C ILE A 405 4.46 1.13 -25.03
N PHE A 406 4.73 1.97 -24.04
CA PHE A 406 3.96 2.02 -22.82
C PHE A 406 2.51 2.50 -23.04
N LEU A 407 2.33 3.56 -23.83
CA LEU A 407 1.01 4.04 -24.22
C LEU A 407 0.25 2.99 -25.03
N ALA A 408 0.94 2.27 -25.93
CA ALA A 408 0.36 1.17 -26.69
C ALA A 408 -0.10 0.03 -25.77
N LEU A 409 0.70 -0.34 -24.76
CA LEU A 409 0.32 -1.36 -23.77
C LEU A 409 -0.85 -0.93 -22.89
N ILE A 410 -0.88 0.33 -22.43
CA ILE A 410 -2.04 0.85 -21.68
C ILE A 410 -3.29 0.84 -22.57
N THR A 411 -3.17 1.27 -23.82
CA THR A 411 -4.30 1.31 -24.76
C THR A 411 -4.79 -0.10 -25.04
N TYR A 412 -3.88 -1.05 -25.28
CA TYR A 412 -4.19 -2.47 -25.43
C TYR A 412 -4.87 -3.02 -24.17
N PHE A 413 -4.39 -2.68 -22.98
CA PHE A 413 -5.01 -3.08 -21.72
C PHE A 413 -6.44 -2.56 -21.59
N ILE A 414 -6.65 -1.27 -21.83
CA ILE A 414 -7.97 -0.63 -21.77
C ILE A 414 -8.90 -1.34 -22.77
N TYR A 415 -8.44 -1.58 -24.00
CA TYR A 415 -9.18 -2.31 -25.01
C TYR A 415 -9.55 -3.73 -24.57
N GLN A 416 -8.59 -4.49 -24.05
CA GLN A 416 -8.84 -5.85 -23.57
C GLN A 416 -9.85 -5.88 -22.42
N ARG A 417 -9.73 -4.95 -21.45
CA ARG A 417 -10.70 -4.84 -20.35
C ARG A 417 -12.08 -4.43 -20.82
N PHE A 418 -12.16 -3.54 -21.81
CA PHE A 418 -13.42 -3.14 -22.41
C PHE A 418 -14.14 -4.33 -23.07
N LEU A 419 -13.39 -5.21 -23.73
CA LEU A 419 -13.95 -6.42 -24.36
C LEU A 419 -14.31 -7.53 -23.37
N ALA A 420 -13.51 -7.70 -22.32
CA ALA A 420 -13.58 -8.87 -21.47
C ALA A 420 -14.49 -8.70 -20.24
N ASP A 421 -14.74 -7.48 -19.76
CA ASP A 421 -14.96 -7.30 -18.32
C ASP A 421 -16.16 -6.43 -17.93
N SER A 422 -16.99 -6.99 -17.04
CA SER A 422 -18.03 -6.25 -16.31
C SER A 422 -17.45 -5.21 -15.32
N TYR A 423 -16.14 -5.27 -15.04
CA TYR A 423 -15.44 -4.35 -14.13
C TYR A 423 -14.60 -3.27 -14.83
N PHE A 424 -14.83 -2.98 -16.12
CA PHE A 424 -14.04 -2.00 -16.88
C PHE A 424 -13.82 -0.66 -16.15
N ALA A 425 -14.89 -0.08 -15.60
CA ALA A 425 -14.81 1.19 -14.86
C ALA A 425 -13.92 1.10 -13.62
N LEU A 426 -13.97 -0.01 -12.88
CA LEU A 426 -13.13 -0.24 -11.71
C LEU A 426 -11.66 -0.37 -12.09
N SER A 427 -11.35 -1.08 -13.18
CA SER A 427 -9.99 -1.24 -13.69
C SER A 427 -9.41 0.08 -14.21
N LEU A 428 -10.22 0.93 -14.86
CA LEU A 428 -9.81 2.30 -15.23
C LEU A 428 -9.53 3.18 -14.01
N PHE A 429 -10.34 3.06 -12.97
CA PHE A 429 -10.13 3.78 -11.72
C PHE A 429 -8.84 3.31 -11.03
N ALA A 430 -8.60 2.00 -10.99
CA ALA A 430 -7.39 1.39 -10.46
C ALA A 430 -6.13 1.84 -11.22
N LEU A 431 -6.18 1.84 -12.56
CA LEU A 431 -5.14 2.38 -13.44
C LEU A 431 -4.81 3.84 -13.07
N SER A 432 -5.84 4.68 -12.95
CA SER A 432 -5.67 6.10 -12.64
C SER A 432 -4.99 6.32 -11.29
N ILE A 433 -5.41 5.58 -10.26
CA ILE A 433 -4.83 5.64 -8.91
C ILE A 433 -3.41 5.08 -8.90
N GLY A 434 -3.15 3.97 -9.58
CA GLY A 434 -1.82 3.37 -9.71
C GLY A 434 -0.85 4.36 -10.37
N LEU A 435 -1.22 4.93 -11.52
CA LEU A 435 -0.43 5.94 -12.21
C LEU A 435 -0.14 7.13 -11.30
N TRP A 436 -1.18 7.74 -10.70
CA TRP A 436 -1.03 8.89 -9.81
C TRP A 436 -0.11 8.60 -8.62
N SER A 437 -0.27 7.43 -8.00
CA SER A 437 0.58 6.99 -6.88
C SER A 437 2.03 6.87 -7.33
N GLY A 438 2.29 6.26 -8.49
CA GLY A 438 3.62 6.19 -9.08
C GLY A 438 4.24 7.58 -9.31
N GLN A 439 3.47 8.56 -9.79
CA GLN A 439 3.95 9.94 -9.93
C GLN A 439 4.28 10.60 -8.58
N ALA A 440 3.48 10.32 -7.55
CA ALA A 440 3.74 10.80 -6.20
C ALA A 440 5.06 10.22 -5.67
N PHE A 441 5.26 8.90 -5.78
CA PHE A 441 6.51 8.22 -5.43
C PHE A 441 7.70 8.79 -6.21
N TRP A 442 7.54 9.12 -7.49
CA TRP A 442 8.57 9.79 -8.27
C TRP A 442 8.99 11.14 -7.69
N LYS A 443 8.02 11.99 -7.36
CA LYS A 443 8.29 13.31 -6.77
C LYS A 443 9.01 13.18 -5.44
N ILE A 444 8.60 12.21 -4.62
CA ILE A 444 9.24 11.88 -3.35
C ILE A 444 10.69 11.46 -3.58
N PHE A 445 10.90 10.49 -4.48
CA PHE A 445 12.22 10.01 -4.85
C PHE A 445 13.12 11.16 -5.32
N LYS A 446 12.67 11.94 -6.31
CA LYS A 446 13.43 13.08 -6.83
C LYS A 446 13.76 14.11 -5.75
N PHE A 447 12.81 14.42 -4.87
CA PHE A 447 13.02 15.35 -3.77
C PHE A 447 14.08 14.87 -2.78
N MET A 448 14.07 13.58 -2.44
CA MET A 448 15.08 13.00 -1.57
C MET A 448 16.49 13.05 -2.19
N LEU A 449 16.60 13.03 -3.54
CA LEU A 449 17.89 13.01 -4.24
C LEU A 449 18.44 14.39 -4.63
N SER A 450 17.58 15.39 -4.87
CA SER A 450 17.99 16.64 -5.53
C SER A 450 18.82 17.61 -4.69
N LYS A 451 19.00 17.40 -3.38
CA LYS A 451 19.73 18.37 -2.53
C LYS A 451 21.18 18.02 -2.29
N LYS A 452 21.58 16.76 -2.46
CA LYS A 452 23.00 16.43 -2.34
C LYS A 452 23.85 17.16 -3.39
N SER A 453 23.25 17.53 -4.53
CA SER A 453 23.90 18.37 -5.53
C SER A 453 24.02 19.84 -5.11
N GLU A 454 23.04 20.41 -4.39
CA GLU A 454 23.06 21.83 -3.97
C GLU A 454 24.06 22.11 -2.83
N GLU A 455 24.31 21.14 -1.94
CA GLU A 455 25.31 21.27 -0.87
C GLU A 455 26.76 21.12 -1.35
N ASN A 456 26.99 20.52 -2.53
CA ASN A 456 28.32 20.40 -3.12
C ASN A 456 28.68 21.58 -4.04
N GLU A 457 27.74 22.50 -4.29
CA GLU A 457 27.95 23.70 -5.11
C GLU A 457 28.19 24.97 -4.28
N ASN A 458 27.94 24.92 -2.96
CA ASN A 458 28.28 25.96 -1.99
C ASN A 458 29.42 25.48 -1.09
#